data_AF-A0A0M9Y9K6-F1
#
_entry.id   AF-A0A0M9Y9K6-F1
#
_cell.length_a   1.000
_cell.length_b   1.000
_cell.length_c   1.000
_cell.angle_alpha   90.00
_cell.angle_beta   90.00
_cell.angle_gamma   90.00
#
_symmetry.space_group_name_H-M   'P 1'
#
loop_
_entity.id
_entity.type
_entity.pdbx_description
1 polymer ?
#
loop_
_entity_poly.entity_id
_entity_poly.type
_entity_poly.pdbx_seq_one_letter_code
_entity_poly.pdbx_strand_id
1 'polypeptide(L)'
;MFAFLYEGEVVVATQELRFDDQDTKILSFEGLADLVESTRADGIVIIAEGWLAIPTQREEELNTIFFPARDRLDRMEGITVYAATRDGRQAELLSMIERGTDGQVSCGEPVEVTFPMGANTLVPIRRKWDDMEKRGI
;
A
#
# COMPACT_ATOMS: atom_id res chain seq x y z
N MET A 1 2.05 -4.45 -7.82
CA MET A 1 2.36 -4.12 -6.40
C MET A 1 3.11 -5.30 -5.82
N PHE A 2 4.07 -5.08 -4.92
CA PHE A 2 4.82 -6.15 -4.25
C PHE A 2 4.70 -6.02 -2.74
N ALA A 3 4.54 -7.15 -2.05
CA ALA A 3 4.59 -7.25 -0.60
C ALA A 3 5.80 -8.08 -0.17
N PHE A 4 6.48 -7.62 0.87
CA PHE A 4 7.60 -8.27 1.52
C PHE A 4 7.19 -8.52 2.98
N LEU A 5 7.21 -9.78 3.39
CA LEU A 5 6.84 -10.20 4.73
C LEU A 5 8.10 -10.46 5.54
N TYR A 6 8.12 -9.93 6.77
CA TYR A 6 9.26 -9.99 7.67
C TYR A 6 8.94 -10.76 8.94
N GLU A 7 9.93 -11.50 9.44
CA GLU A 7 10.01 -11.95 10.83
C GLU A 7 11.26 -11.31 11.43
N GLY A 8 11.07 -10.30 12.28
CA GLY A 8 12.16 -9.42 12.71
C GLY A 8 12.81 -8.69 11.53
N GLU A 9 14.08 -9.00 11.25
CA GLU A 9 14.86 -8.38 10.17
C GLU A 9 14.94 -9.22 8.89
N VAL A 10 14.37 -10.43 8.90
CA VAL A 10 14.49 -11.39 7.79
C VAL A 10 13.23 -11.37 6.93
N VAL A 11 13.40 -11.26 5.62
CA VAL A 11 12.30 -11.46 4.67
C VAL A 11 11.97 -12.96 4.60
N VAL A 12 10.79 -13.34 5.08
CA VAL A 12 10.32 -14.73 5.11
C VAL A 12 9.49 -15.10 3.89
N ALA A 13 8.88 -14.11 3.23
CA ALA A 13 8.17 -14.31 1.96
C ALA A 13 8.06 -13.01 1.17
N THR A 14 7.86 -13.16 -0.14
CA THR A 14 7.49 -12.07 -1.04
C THR A 14 6.28 -12.49 -1.86
N GLN A 15 5.38 -11.54 -2.13
CA GLN A 15 4.18 -11.79 -2.90
C GLN A 15 3.98 -10.65 -3.91
N GLU A 16 3.85 -11.00 -5.18
CA GLU A 16 3.36 -10.08 -6.18
C GLU A 16 1.83 -9.98 -6.06
N LEU A 17 1.31 -8.75 -5.95
CA LEU A 17 -0.11 -8.45 -5.90
C LEU A 17 -0.52 -7.84 -7.24
N ARG A 18 -1.43 -8.54 -7.92
CA ARG A 18 -2.07 -8.12 -9.17
C ARG A 18 -3.57 -8.17 -8.99
N PHE A 19 -4.24 -7.12 -9.39
CA PHE A 19 -5.68 -6.99 -9.32
C PHE A 19 -6.15 -6.10 -10.46
N ASP A 20 -7.25 -6.49 -11.09
CA ASP A 20 -7.84 -5.78 -12.24
C ASP A 20 -8.98 -4.85 -11.80
N ASP A 21 -9.51 -5.08 -10.60
CA ASP A 21 -10.61 -4.32 -9.99
C ASP A 21 -10.50 -4.28 -8.46
N GLN A 22 -11.49 -3.68 -7.81
CA GLN A 22 -11.51 -3.53 -6.35
C GLN A 22 -11.79 -4.85 -5.62
N ASP A 23 -12.56 -5.76 -6.19
CA ASP A 23 -12.94 -7.04 -5.55
C ASP A 23 -11.74 -8.01 -5.54
N THR A 24 -11.06 -8.13 -6.68
CA THR A 24 -9.81 -8.89 -6.81
C THR A 24 -8.70 -8.31 -5.94
N LYS A 25 -8.67 -6.99 -5.76
CA LYS A 25 -7.77 -6.33 -4.79
C LYS A 25 -8.06 -6.80 -3.36
N ILE A 26 -9.32 -6.77 -2.93
CA ILE A 26 -9.71 -7.22 -1.58
C ILE A 26 -9.29 -8.67 -1.35
N LEU A 27 -9.62 -9.57 -2.28
CA LEU A 27 -9.25 -10.99 -2.18
C LEU A 27 -7.73 -11.20 -2.14
N SER A 28 -6.96 -10.40 -2.88
CA SER A 28 -5.50 -10.47 -2.85
C SER A 28 -4.92 -10.12 -1.47
N PHE A 29 -5.54 -9.16 -0.77
CA PHE A 29 -5.13 -8.79 0.60
C PHE A 29 -5.57 -9.80 1.66
N GLU A 30 -6.69 -10.49 1.46
CA GLU A 30 -7.07 -11.64 2.29
C GLU A 30 -6.05 -12.79 2.13
N GLY A 31 -5.70 -13.14 0.90
CA GLY A 31 -4.67 -14.16 0.64
C GLY A 31 -3.28 -13.77 1.18
N LEU A 32 -2.93 -12.49 1.12
CA LEU A 32 -1.71 -11.98 1.75
C LEU A 32 -1.74 -12.12 3.28
N ALA A 33 -2.90 -11.91 3.91
CA ALA A 33 -3.06 -12.09 5.35
C ALA A 33 -2.93 -13.56 5.76
N ASP A 34 -3.45 -14.50 4.96
CA ASP A 34 -3.21 -15.93 5.17
C ASP A 34 -1.71 -16.28 5.05
N LEU A 35 -1.00 -15.65 4.10
CA LEU A 35 0.45 -15.83 3.97
C LEU A 35 1.18 -15.32 5.21
N VAL A 36 0.84 -14.11 5.70
CA VAL A 36 1.39 -13.53 6.95
C VAL A 36 1.26 -14.50 8.11
N GLU A 37 0.08 -15.09 8.30
CA GLU A 37 -0.15 -16.08 9.36
C GLU A 37 0.70 -17.33 9.17
N SER A 38 0.72 -17.88 7.94
CA SER A 38 1.44 -19.13 7.65
C SER A 38 2.95 -19.01 7.81
N THR A 39 3.52 -17.81 7.56
CA THR A 39 4.95 -17.52 7.71
C THR A 39 5.30 -16.90 9.05
N ARG A 40 4.30 -16.68 9.93
CA ARG A 40 4.43 -15.96 11.20
C ARG A 40 5.09 -14.58 11.06
N ALA A 41 4.86 -13.91 9.94
CA ALA A 41 5.45 -12.61 9.71
C ALA A 41 4.92 -11.60 10.74
N ASP A 42 5.81 -10.82 11.33
CA ASP A 42 5.52 -9.73 12.29
C ASP A 42 5.66 -8.35 11.65
N GLY A 43 6.11 -8.28 10.40
CA GLY A 43 6.25 -7.05 9.63
C GLY A 43 5.84 -7.24 8.17
N ILE A 44 5.39 -6.16 7.55
CA ILE A 44 5.09 -6.09 6.12
C ILE A 44 5.60 -4.78 5.54
N VAL A 45 6.17 -4.86 4.35
CA VAL A 45 6.45 -3.71 3.47
C VAL A 45 5.74 -3.95 2.14
N ILE A 46 4.95 -2.98 1.69
CA ILE A 46 4.25 -2.98 0.41
C ILE A 46 4.80 -1.85 -0.43
N ILE A 47 5.20 -2.18 -1.66
CA ILE A 47 5.65 -1.21 -2.66
C ILE A 47 4.66 -1.25 -3.82
N ALA A 48 4.14 -0.09 -4.20
CA ALA A 48 3.20 0.04 -5.30
C ALA A 48 3.56 1.22 -6.19
N GLU A 49 3.43 1.00 -7.50
CA GLU A 49 3.36 2.07 -8.48
C GLU A 49 1.89 2.38 -8.74
N GLY A 50 1.56 3.66 -8.88
CA GLY A 50 0.19 4.07 -9.09
C GLY A 50 0.05 5.45 -9.71
N TRP A 51 -1.17 5.70 -10.19
CA TRP A 51 -1.61 7.03 -10.60
C TRP A 51 -2.21 7.76 -9.39
N LEU A 52 -1.80 9.01 -9.21
CA LEU A 52 -2.32 9.96 -8.23
C LEU A 52 -2.99 11.12 -8.96
N ALA A 53 -3.93 11.80 -8.31
CA ALA A 53 -4.52 13.03 -8.80
C ALA A 53 -4.98 13.88 -7.61
N ILE A 54 -5.10 15.20 -7.81
CA ILE A 54 -5.48 16.12 -6.74
C ILE A 54 -7.00 16.07 -6.57
N PRO A 55 -7.56 15.73 -5.40
CA PRO A 55 -9.00 15.79 -5.21
C PRO A 55 -9.55 17.17 -5.58
N THR A 56 -10.68 17.21 -6.29
CA THR A 56 -11.39 18.47 -6.53
C THR A 56 -12.07 18.93 -5.24
N GLN A 57 -12.31 20.24 -5.09
CA GLN A 57 -13.01 20.77 -3.92
C GLN A 57 -14.32 20.03 -3.60
N ARG A 58 -15.08 19.64 -4.64
CA ARG A 58 -16.34 18.91 -4.48
C ARG A 58 -16.14 17.47 -4.00
N GLU A 59 -15.07 16.81 -4.45
CA GLU A 59 -14.67 15.47 -3.98
C GLU A 59 -14.28 15.51 -2.50
N GLU A 60 -13.57 16.56 -2.08
CA GLU A 60 -13.23 16.80 -0.68
C GLU A 60 -14.47 17.06 0.18
N GLU A 61 -15.36 17.97 -0.25
CA GLU A 61 -16.61 18.30 0.45
C GLU A 61 -17.52 17.08 0.65
N LEU A 62 -17.54 16.16 -0.32
CA LEU A 62 -18.38 14.96 -0.30
C LEU A 62 -17.66 13.71 0.20
N ASN A 63 -16.36 13.82 0.52
CA ASN A 63 -15.49 12.70 0.90
C ASN A 63 -15.62 11.51 -0.08
N THR A 64 -15.55 11.79 -1.38
CA THR A 64 -15.71 10.80 -2.45
C THR A 64 -14.80 11.10 -3.63
N ILE A 65 -14.55 10.12 -4.49
CA ILE A 65 -13.78 10.27 -5.73
C ILE A 65 -14.72 9.99 -6.89
N PHE A 66 -14.85 10.95 -7.81
CA PHE A 66 -15.74 10.82 -8.97
C PHE A 66 -15.08 10.08 -10.13
N PHE A 67 -13.79 10.36 -10.36
CA PHE A 67 -13.02 9.75 -11.44
C PHE A 67 -11.73 9.14 -10.88
N PRO A 68 -11.37 7.91 -11.27
CA PRO A 68 -10.11 7.32 -10.84
C PRO A 68 -8.94 8.13 -11.41
N ALA A 69 -7.84 8.23 -10.66
CA ALA A 69 -6.68 9.04 -11.02
C ALA A 69 -6.16 8.76 -12.44
N ARG A 70 -6.16 7.50 -12.89
CA ARG A 70 -5.71 7.10 -14.24
C ARG A 70 -6.46 7.80 -15.39
N ASP A 71 -7.72 8.17 -15.17
CA ASP A 71 -8.61 8.72 -16.20
C ASP A 71 -8.60 10.26 -16.19
N ARG A 72 -7.84 10.87 -15.28
CA ARG A 72 -7.78 12.32 -15.11
C ARG A 72 -6.67 12.96 -15.93
N LEU A 73 -6.88 14.22 -16.29
CA LEU A 73 -5.90 15.03 -17.03
C LEU A 73 -4.75 15.50 -16.15
N ASP A 74 -5.00 15.72 -14.85
CA ASP A 74 -4.03 16.09 -13.82
C ASP A 74 -3.36 14.87 -13.18
N ARG A 75 -3.42 13.70 -13.83
CA ARG A 75 -2.82 12.48 -13.29
C ARG A 75 -1.31 12.65 -13.16
N MET A 76 -0.79 12.13 -12.05
CA MET A 76 0.62 12.05 -11.75
C MET A 76 0.99 10.60 -11.47
N GLU A 77 2.24 10.24 -11.71
CA GLU A 77 2.78 8.91 -11.41
C GLU A 77 3.51 8.98 -10.07
N GLY A 78 3.42 7.92 -9.27
CA GLY A 78 4.18 7.85 -8.03
C GLY A 78 4.40 6.42 -7.57
N ILE A 79 5.43 6.28 -6.73
CA ILE A 79 5.75 5.07 -5.99
C ILE A 79 5.33 5.30 -4.54
N THR A 80 4.47 4.44 -4.04
CA THR A 80 4.12 4.40 -2.62
C THR A 80 4.81 3.23 -1.95
N VAL A 81 5.32 3.49 -0.75
CA VAL A 81 5.85 2.46 0.15
C VAL A 81 5.06 2.56 1.44
N TYR A 82 4.45 1.46 1.83
CA TYR A 82 3.77 1.33 3.11
C TYR A 82 4.44 0.23 3.93
N ALA A 83 4.71 0.50 5.20
CA ALA A 83 5.22 -0.49 6.14
C ALA A 83 4.34 -0.54 7.38
N ALA A 84 4.13 -1.74 7.91
CA ALA A 84 3.53 -1.94 9.22
C ALA A 84 4.14 -3.14 9.94
N THR A 85 4.15 -3.06 11.27
CA THR A 85 4.51 -4.16 12.16
C THR A 85 3.34 -4.55 13.03
N ARG A 86 3.39 -5.77 13.53
CA ARG A 86 2.40 -6.38 14.41
C ARG A 86 2.13 -5.56 15.68
N ASP A 87 3.15 -4.89 16.21
CA ASP A 87 3.07 -4.01 17.38
C ASP A 87 2.40 -2.64 17.10
N GLY A 88 1.96 -2.40 15.86
CA GLY A 88 1.21 -1.21 15.47
C GLY A 88 2.07 -0.05 14.96
N ARG A 89 3.40 -0.18 14.87
CA ARG A 89 4.20 0.83 14.15
C ARG A 89 3.87 0.78 12.66
N GLN A 90 3.79 1.94 12.03
CA GLN A 90 3.52 2.08 10.61
C GLN A 90 4.26 3.28 10.03
N ALA A 91 4.59 3.21 8.74
CA ALA A 91 5.17 4.30 7.98
C ALA A 91 4.63 4.26 6.55
N GLU A 92 4.38 5.43 5.96
CA GLU A 92 3.91 5.56 4.59
C GLU A 92 4.67 6.69 3.89
N LEU A 93 5.32 6.35 2.78
CA LEU A 93 6.09 7.26 1.96
C LEU A 93 5.55 7.27 0.53
N LEU A 94 5.56 8.44 -0.09
CA LEU A 94 5.26 8.64 -1.50
C LEU A 94 6.44 9.35 -2.15
N SER A 95 6.88 8.83 -3.29
CA SER A 95 7.79 9.53 -4.20
C SER A 95 7.09 9.74 -5.52
N MET A 96 7.04 10.99 -5.98
CA MET A 96 6.47 11.32 -7.28
C MET A 96 7.46 10.94 -8.38
N ILE A 97 6.97 10.38 -9.47
CA ILE A 97 7.79 10.12 -10.65
C ILE A 97 7.84 11.40 -11.49
N GLU A 98 9.04 11.89 -11.74
CA GLU A 98 9.33 13.09 -12.51
C GLU A 98 9.93 12.70 -13.87
N ARG A 99 9.55 13.44 -14.91
CA ARG A 99 10.06 13.25 -16.27
C ARG A 99 10.77 14.53 -16.71
N GLY A 100 12.08 14.44 -16.87
CA GLY A 100 12.94 15.52 -17.34
C GLY A 100 12.64 15.90 -18.79
N THR A 101 13.07 17.10 -19.20
CA THR A 101 12.91 17.58 -20.58
C THR A 101 13.69 16.78 -21.62
N ASP A 102 14.68 16.00 -21.17
CA ASP A 102 15.47 15.05 -21.97
C ASP A 102 14.89 13.62 -21.96
N GLY A 103 13.73 13.41 -21.33
CA GLY A 103 13.08 12.12 -21.21
C GLY A 103 13.64 11.23 -20.10
N GLN A 104 14.58 11.70 -19.28
CA GLN A 104 15.00 10.97 -18.08
C GLN A 104 13.84 10.86 -17.08
N VAL A 105 13.75 9.69 -16.43
CA VAL A 105 12.74 9.41 -15.41
C VAL A 105 13.46 9.31 -14.07
N SER A 106 13.03 10.11 -13.10
CA SER A 106 13.55 10.10 -11.74
C SER A 106 12.42 9.96 -10.72
N CYS A 107 12.76 9.42 -9.56
CA CYS A 107 11.90 9.48 -8.39
C CYS A 107 12.27 10.75 -7.61
N GLY A 108 11.29 11.61 -7.33
CA GLY A 108 11.48 12.76 -6.46
C GLY A 108 11.78 12.34 -5.02
N GLU A 109 12.13 13.31 -4.17
CA GLU A 109 12.37 13.04 -2.75
C GLU A 109 11.13 12.42 -2.09
N PRO A 110 11.27 11.31 -1.33
CA PRO A 110 10.15 10.69 -0.64
C PRO A 110 9.56 11.64 0.41
N VAL A 111 8.23 11.78 0.41
CA VAL A 111 7.48 12.54 1.40
C VAL A 111 6.61 11.61 2.22
N GLU A 112 6.44 11.93 3.51
CA GLU A 112 5.45 11.27 4.36
C GLU A 112 4.04 11.61 3.88
N VAL A 113 3.17 10.60 3.79
CA VAL A 113 1.79 10.79 3.37
C VAL A 113 0.92 10.99 4.61
N THR A 114 0.22 12.13 4.69
CA THR A 114 -0.70 12.46 5.79
C THR A 114 -2.09 11.82 5.66
N PHE A 115 -2.40 11.25 4.49
CA PHE A 115 -3.63 10.51 4.23
C PHE A 115 -3.31 9.02 4.08
N PRO A 116 -3.91 8.12 4.88
CA PRO A 116 -3.52 6.71 4.86
C PRO A 116 -4.07 6.02 3.60
N MET A 117 -3.27 5.90 2.55
CA MET A 117 -3.70 5.27 1.29
C MET A 117 -3.84 3.74 1.44
N GLY A 118 -3.20 3.16 2.45
CA GLY A 118 -3.19 1.72 2.74
C GLY A 118 -4.05 1.25 3.92
N ALA A 119 -4.70 2.13 4.69
CA ALA A 119 -5.31 1.74 5.97
C ALA A 119 -6.40 0.65 5.85
N ASN A 120 -7.24 0.72 4.81
CA ASN A 120 -8.33 -0.25 4.62
C ASN A 120 -7.82 -1.62 4.12
N THR A 121 -6.75 -1.65 3.33
CA THR A 121 -6.23 -2.90 2.74
C THR A 121 -5.52 -3.79 3.74
N LEU A 122 -5.15 -3.27 4.92
CA LEU A 122 -4.40 -4.02 5.94
C LEU A 122 -5.30 -4.58 7.04
N VAL A 123 -6.59 -4.27 7.02
CA VAL A 123 -7.54 -4.80 7.99
C VAL A 123 -7.46 -6.33 8.10
N PRO A 124 -7.38 -7.10 6.99
CA PRO A 124 -7.21 -8.55 7.07
C PRO A 124 -5.93 -8.98 7.80
N ILE A 125 -4.81 -8.31 7.51
CA ILE A 125 -3.49 -8.61 8.10
C ILE A 125 -3.50 -8.34 9.61
N ARG A 126 -4.04 -7.19 10.02
CA ARG A 126 -4.18 -6.83 11.44
C ARG A 126 -5.02 -7.85 12.20
N ARG A 127 -6.13 -8.32 11.61
CA ARG A 127 -6.95 -9.38 12.21
C ARG A 127 -6.17 -10.67 12.42
N LYS A 128 -5.34 -11.08 11.45
CA LYS A 128 -4.51 -12.28 11.57
C LYS A 128 -3.46 -12.14 12.67
N TRP A 129 -2.82 -10.98 12.78
CA TRP A 129 -1.90 -10.68 13.88
C TRP A 129 -2.57 -10.76 15.26
N ASP A 130 -3.76 -10.17 15.42
CA ASP A 130 -4.53 -10.24 16.66
C ASP A 130 -4.89 -11.70 17.00
N ASP A 131 -5.27 -12.51 16.02
CA ASP A 131 -5.64 -13.91 16.22
C ASP A 131 -4.44 -14.81 16.50
N MET A 132 -3.28 -14.52 15.91
CA MET A 132 -2.01 -15.13 16.30
C MET A 132 -1.69 -14.81 17.77
N GLU A 133 -1.91 -13.56 18.21
CA GLU A 133 -1.60 -13.13 19.59
C GLU A 133 -2.47 -13.84 20.61
N LYS A 134 -3.77 -13.95 20.33
CA LYS A 134 -4.71 -14.73 21.16
C LYS A 134 -4.31 -16.21 21.28
N ARG A 135 -3.62 -16.75 20.27
CA ARG A 135 -3.10 -18.14 20.26
C ARG A 135 -1.71 -18.28 20.87
N GLY A 136 -1.05 -17.17 21.23
CA GLY A 136 0.30 -17.17 21.78
C GLY A 136 1.39 -17.51 20.74
N ILE A 137 1.14 -17.23 19.47
CA ILE A 137 2.10 -17.39 18.36
C ILE A 137 2.31 -16.07 17.62
#